data_AF-A0A6G8Q8B7-F1
#
_entry.id   AF-A0A6G8Q8B7-F1
#
_cell.length_a   1.000
_cell.length_b   1.000
_cell.length_c   1.000
_cell.angle_alpha   90.00
_cell.angle_beta   90.00
_cell.angle_gamma   90.00
#
_symmetry.space_group_name_H-M   'P 1'
#
loop_
_entity.id
_entity.type
_entity.pdbx_description
1 polymer ?
#
loop_
_entity_poly.entity_id
_entity_poly.type
_entity_poly.pdbx_seq_one_letter_code
_entity_poly.pdbx_strand_id
1 'polypeptide(L)'
;MSLLLVGVGLAVALTFFAGSPARDADAASKVETLDRTSSGPEAPVVSPEVEKSLEKSPDRAKAGRAGGKRRVEVPGGPQNRTLKVSIPKMSRISGATVPYADGGNEAAFKRYAGVHLKGTGSPWEREANVYIAGHRLGYPGTDSFLAFWDLNKLEDGDRIFLTDAAGKRYVYRVFREFVVEPTQVSVTRPLQGRNIVTLQTCTLPDYSRRLIVQAEKVA
;
A
#
# COMPACT_ATOMS: atom_id res chain seq x y z
N MET A 1 53.20 44.28 48.87
CA MET A 1 54.55 44.01 48.36
C MET A 1 54.62 42.57 47.91
N SER A 2 55.28 42.38 46.78
CA SER A 2 55.45 41.16 45.98
C SER A 2 56.36 40.12 46.64
N LEU A 3 56.27 38.87 46.16
CA LEU A 3 57.29 37.81 45.95
C LEU A 3 56.80 36.43 46.45
N LEU A 4 56.51 35.43 45.61
CA LEU A 4 57.36 34.57 44.76
C LEU A 4 58.14 33.46 45.51
N LEU A 5 58.09 32.26 44.88
CA LEU A 5 59.03 31.13 44.87
C LEU A 5 58.72 29.94 45.81
N VAL A 6 58.34 28.77 45.24
CA VAL A 6 59.18 27.61 44.83
C VAL A 6 59.69 26.86 46.06
N GLY A 7 59.57 25.54 46.25
CA GLY A 7 59.27 24.35 45.44
C GLY A 7 59.77 23.14 46.27
N VAL A 8 59.86 21.94 45.66
CA VAL A 8 60.33 20.65 46.26
C VAL A 8 59.21 19.93 47.03
N GLY A 9 58.76 18.72 46.72
CA GLY A 9 59.35 17.62 45.95
C GLY A 9 59.43 16.39 46.86
N LEU A 10 58.45 15.48 46.79
CA LEU A 10 58.66 14.10 47.23
C LEU A 10 57.89 13.14 46.33
N ALA A 11 58.65 12.44 45.51
CA ALA A 11 58.19 11.32 44.70
C ALA A 11 58.09 10.07 45.58
N VAL A 12 56.95 9.38 45.54
CA VAL A 12 56.86 7.97 45.90
C VAL A 12 56.47 7.22 44.65
N ALA A 13 57.45 6.50 44.10
CA ALA A 13 57.27 5.53 43.05
C ALA A 13 56.77 4.21 43.67
N LEU A 14 55.64 3.70 43.18
CA LEU A 14 55.29 2.29 43.29
C LEU A 14 54.96 1.78 41.90
N THR A 15 55.82 0.87 41.43
CA THR A 15 55.76 0.23 40.13
C THR A 15 55.24 -1.21 40.24
N PHE A 16 54.26 -1.48 39.38
CA PHE A 16 53.91 -2.73 38.68
C PHE A 16 53.36 -3.95 39.42
N PHE A 17 52.21 -4.41 38.91
CA PHE A 17 51.82 -5.75 38.38
C PHE A 17 50.31 -5.93 38.64
N ALA A 18 49.42 -6.39 37.76
CA ALA A 18 49.45 -6.97 36.43
C ALA A 18 47.99 -6.91 35.88
N GLY A 19 47.80 -6.92 34.55
CA GLY A 19 46.54 -7.36 33.93
C GLY A 19 45.67 -6.29 33.25
N SER A 20 45.81 -6.17 31.93
CA SER A 20 44.84 -5.60 30.98
C SER A 20 43.57 -6.50 30.90
N PRO A 21 42.38 -6.08 30.40
CA PRO A 21 42.27 -5.19 29.23
C PRO A 21 41.05 -4.26 29.08
N ALA A 22 41.22 -3.36 28.11
CA ALA A 22 40.24 -2.89 27.12
C ALA A 22 38.85 -2.39 27.59
N ARG A 23 38.76 -1.06 27.60
CA ARG A 23 37.67 -0.23 27.04
C ARG A 23 36.50 -1.02 26.45
N ASP A 24 35.35 -0.89 27.10
CA ASP A 24 34.03 -1.21 26.55
C ASP A 24 33.75 -0.39 25.29
N ALA A 25 34.23 -0.91 24.17
CA ALA A 25 33.75 -0.61 22.83
C ALA A 25 32.73 -1.70 22.45
N ASP A 26 31.66 -1.84 23.23
CA ASP A 26 30.61 -2.86 23.01
C ASP A 26 29.22 -2.22 22.77
N ALA A 27 29.21 -1.02 22.20
CA ALA A 27 27.98 -0.36 21.72
C ALA A 27 27.97 -0.11 20.20
N ALA A 28 28.96 -0.64 19.48
CA ALA A 28 29.13 -0.40 18.04
C ALA A 28 29.66 -1.64 17.30
N SER A 29 28.96 -2.77 17.39
CA SER A 29 29.17 -3.88 16.43
C SER A 29 28.00 -4.85 16.25
N LYS A 30 26.83 -4.64 16.87
CA LYS A 30 25.62 -5.41 16.53
C LYS A 30 24.81 -4.75 15.41
N VAL A 31 25.50 -4.40 14.33
CA VAL A 31 24.92 -4.09 13.02
C VAL A 31 25.67 -4.94 12.00
N GLU A 32 25.72 -6.25 12.25
CA GLU A 32 26.06 -7.22 11.21
C GLU A 32 24.75 -7.84 10.70
N THR A 33 24.50 -7.57 9.42
CA THR A 33 23.77 -8.42 8.47
C THR A 33 22.31 -8.72 8.78
N LEU A 34 21.48 -7.67 8.75
CA LEU A 34 20.15 -7.81 8.12
C LEU A 34 20.39 -8.13 6.64
N ASP A 35 20.30 -9.41 6.35
CA ASP A 35 20.32 -10.03 5.03
C ASP A 35 19.46 -9.21 4.05
N ARG A 36 20.12 -8.62 3.04
CA ARG A 36 19.49 -7.85 1.95
C ARG A 36 18.90 -8.77 0.88
N THR A 37 18.35 -9.90 1.31
CA THR A 37 17.71 -10.88 0.45
C THR A 37 16.24 -10.95 0.82
N SER A 38 15.46 -10.11 0.11
CA SER A 38 14.07 -10.36 -0.30
C SER A 38 13.24 -11.31 0.58
N SER A 39 12.51 -10.77 1.54
CA SER A 39 11.23 -11.33 1.96
C SER A 39 10.20 -10.20 2.04
N GLY A 40 9.62 -9.88 0.87
CA GLY A 40 8.33 -9.20 0.85
C GLY A 40 7.27 -10.08 1.54
N PRO A 41 6.07 -9.55 1.82
CA PRO A 41 5.03 -10.33 2.50
C PRO A 41 4.78 -11.64 1.72
N GLU A 42 4.93 -12.77 2.40
CA GLU A 42 4.81 -14.12 1.84
C GLU A 42 3.37 -14.44 1.38
N ALA A 43 2.38 -13.63 1.83
CA ALA A 43 0.98 -13.74 1.43
C ALA A 43 0.62 -12.80 0.28
N PRO A 44 -0.03 -13.30 -0.79
CA PRO A 44 -0.47 -12.47 -1.91
C PRO A 44 -1.55 -11.46 -1.46
N VAL A 45 -1.52 -10.26 -2.05
CA VAL A 45 -2.49 -9.19 -1.72
C VAL A 45 -3.92 -9.63 -2.02
N VAL A 46 -4.11 -10.30 -3.17
CA VAL A 46 -5.37 -10.87 -3.64
C VAL A 46 -5.24 -12.39 -3.61
N SER A 47 -6.23 -13.09 -3.06
CA SER A 47 -6.20 -14.55 -2.99
C SER A 47 -6.48 -15.20 -4.36
N PRO A 48 -5.97 -16.43 -4.60
CA PRO A 48 -6.29 -17.19 -5.80
C PRO A 48 -7.79 -17.39 -6.04
N GLU A 49 -8.59 -17.51 -4.98
CA GLU A 49 -10.05 -17.66 -5.05
C GLU A 49 -10.72 -16.40 -5.60
N VAL A 50 -10.28 -15.23 -5.12
CA VAL A 50 -10.75 -13.94 -5.64
C VAL A 50 -10.33 -13.78 -7.10
N GLU A 51 -9.07 -14.07 -7.43
CA GLU A 51 -8.56 -13.98 -8.80
C GLU A 51 -9.37 -14.85 -9.77
N LYS A 52 -9.52 -16.14 -9.45
CA LYS A 52 -10.29 -17.09 -10.24
C LYS A 52 -11.76 -16.68 -10.39
N SER A 53 -12.35 -16.02 -9.40
CA SER A 53 -13.71 -15.49 -9.51
C SER A 53 -13.80 -14.28 -10.44
N LEU A 54 -12.81 -13.39 -10.42
CA LEU A 54 -12.75 -12.23 -11.31
C LEU A 54 -12.51 -12.64 -12.76
N GLU A 55 -11.70 -13.68 -13.00
CA GLU A 55 -11.47 -14.23 -14.34
C GLU A 55 -12.73 -14.83 -14.97
N LYS A 56 -13.55 -15.49 -14.16
CA LYS A 56 -14.82 -16.13 -14.58
C LYS A 56 -15.97 -15.15 -14.73
N SER A 57 -15.82 -13.90 -14.29
CA SER A 57 -16.92 -12.93 -14.29
C SER A 57 -17.28 -12.51 -15.73
N PRO A 58 -18.58 -12.50 -16.09
CA PRO A 58 -19.05 -12.31 -17.46
C PRO A 58 -18.70 -10.93 -18.06
N ASP A 59 -18.36 -9.93 -17.25
CA ASP A 59 -17.89 -8.63 -17.75
C ASP A 59 -16.54 -8.71 -18.48
N ARG A 60 -15.71 -9.73 -18.20
CA ARG A 60 -14.49 -10.02 -18.98
C ARG A 60 -14.83 -10.50 -20.40
N ALA A 61 -15.95 -11.22 -20.58
CA ALA A 61 -16.38 -11.75 -21.87
C ALA A 61 -16.88 -10.66 -22.84
N LYS A 62 -17.39 -9.53 -22.31
CA LYS A 62 -17.81 -8.38 -23.13
C LYS A 62 -16.64 -7.52 -23.60
N ALA A 63 -15.55 -7.43 -22.82
CA ALA A 63 -14.36 -6.68 -23.20
C ALA A 63 -13.53 -7.33 -24.32
N GLY A 64 -13.65 -8.65 -24.53
CA GLY A 64 -12.86 -9.41 -25.51
C GLY A 64 -13.38 -9.42 -26.95
N ARG A 65 -14.54 -8.81 -27.25
CA ARG A 65 -15.17 -8.87 -28.59
C ARG A 65 -15.05 -7.61 -29.46
N ALA A 66 -14.39 -6.55 -29.00
CA ALA A 66 -14.30 -5.29 -29.75
C ALA A 66 -13.04 -5.22 -30.64
N GLY A 67 -12.99 -6.05 -31.68
CA GLY A 67 -12.05 -5.90 -32.80
C GLY A 67 -12.76 -5.33 -34.03
N GLY A 68 -12.55 -4.05 -34.34
CA GLY A 68 -13.09 -3.43 -35.56
C GLY A 68 -13.10 -1.90 -35.54
N LYS A 69 -12.50 -1.29 -36.57
CA LYS A 69 -12.28 0.16 -36.75
C LYS A 69 -13.59 0.98 -36.76
N ARG A 70 -13.80 1.86 -35.78
CA ARG A 70 -14.23 3.29 -35.89
C ARG A 70 -14.27 3.90 -34.49
N ARG A 71 -13.44 4.93 -34.23
CA ARG A 71 -13.43 5.66 -32.95
C ARG A 71 -14.72 6.47 -32.82
N VAL A 72 -15.64 5.94 -32.03
CA VAL A 72 -16.78 6.67 -31.47
C VAL A 72 -16.53 6.68 -29.97
N GLU A 73 -16.62 7.84 -29.33
CA GLU A 73 -16.71 7.92 -27.86
C GLU A 73 -17.88 7.05 -27.43
N VAL A 74 -17.57 5.90 -26.83
CA VAL A 74 -18.58 5.06 -26.20
C VAL A 74 -19.04 5.79 -24.95
N PRO A 75 -20.36 5.86 -24.66
CA PRO A 75 -20.82 6.27 -23.34
C PRO A 75 -20.32 5.23 -22.32
N GLY A 76 -19.12 5.42 -21.77
CA GLY A 76 -18.45 4.32 -21.05
C GLY A 76 -17.00 4.53 -20.61
N GLY A 77 -16.54 5.78 -20.47
CA GLY A 77 -15.23 6.12 -19.90
C GLY A 77 -14.00 5.89 -20.80
N PRO A 78 -12.79 6.23 -20.33
CA PRO A 78 -11.57 6.11 -21.11
C PRO A 78 -11.15 4.66 -21.36
N GLN A 79 -10.50 4.41 -22.51
CA GLN A 79 -9.93 3.09 -22.84
C GLN A 79 -8.83 2.67 -21.85
N ASN A 80 -7.97 3.62 -21.47
CA ASN A 80 -7.02 3.42 -20.39
C ASN A 80 -7.75 3.49 -19.05
N ARG A 81 -7.85 2.34 -18.37
CA ARG A 81 -8.53 2.21 -17.08
C ARG A 81 -7.63 2.47 -15.87
N THR A 82 -6.37 2.86 -16.10
CA THR A 82 -5.49 3.32 -15.01
C THR A 82 -6.12 4.51 -14.31
N LEU A 83 -6.08 4.51 -12.98
CA LEU A 83 -6.57 5.61 -12.16
C LEU A 83 -5.43 6.28 -11.40
N LYS A 84 -5.66 7.50 -10.95
CA LYS A 84 -4.92 8.13 -9.88
C LYS A 84 -5.77 8.18 -8.62
N VAL A 85 -5.16 7.89 -7.47
CA VAL A 85 -5.84 7.86 -6.16
C VAL A 85 -5.23 8.90 -5.24
N SER A 86 -6.08 9.69 -4.59
CA SER A 86 -5.69 10.56 -3.47
C SER A 86 -6.61 10.33 -2.28
N ILE A 87 -6.03 10.18 -1.09
CA ILE A 87 -6.79 9.96 0.15
C ILE A 87 -6.16 10.85 1.23
N PRO A 88 -6.75 12.01 1.57
CA PRO A 88 -6.11 12.99 2.44
C PRO A 88 -5.63 12.47 3.79
N LYS A 89 -6.36 11.51 4.39
CA LYS A 89 -6.02 10.91 5.69
C LYS A 89 -4.89 9.86 5.60
N MET A 90 -4.52 9.44 4.39
CA MET A 90 -3.38 8.58 4.10
C MET A 90 -2.32 9.38 3.35
N SER A 91 -1.40 10.03 4.09
CA SER A 91 -0.45 11.02 3.54
C SER A 91 0.43 10.52 2.39
N ARG A 92 0.64 9.20 2.27
CA ARG A 92 1.41 8.56 1.20
C ARG A 92 0.63 8.36 -0.11
N ILE A 93 -0.69 8.55 -0.09
CA ILE A 93 -1.57 8.41 -1.25
C ILE A 93 -2.04 9.79 -1.70
N SER A 94 -1.23 10.43 -2.55
CA SER A 94 -1.56 11.71 -3.18
C SER A 94 -1.26 11.65 -4.68
N GLY A 95 -2.30 11.43 -5.49
CA GLY A 95 -2.18 11.29 -6.94
C GLY A 95 -1.49 10.00 -7.38
N ALA A 96 -1.48 8.99 -6.52
CA ALA A 96 -0.78 7.72 -6.71
C ALA A 96 -1.39 6.96 -7.89
N THR A 97 -0.55 6.47 -8.79
CA THR A 97 -0.99 5.71 -9.96
C THR A 97 -1.38 4.30 -9.55
N VAL A 98 -2.58 3.86 -9.93
CA VAL A 98 -3.05 2.48 -9.75
C VAL A 98 -3.43 1.89 -11.12
N PRO A 99 -2.61 0.98 -11.67
CA PRO A 99 -2.89 0.37 -12.97
C PRO A 99 -4.10 -0.57 -12.88
N TYR A 100 -4.77 -0.77 -14.02
CA TYR A 100 -5.79 -1.80 -14.18
C TYR A 100 -5.13 -3.13 -14.56
N ALA A 101 -5.07 -4.08 -13.63
CA ALA A 101 -4.36 -5.34 -13.83
C ALA A 101 -5.03 -6.53 -13.11
N ASP A 102 -4.69 -7.74 -13.54
CA ASP A 102 -5.09 -8.99 -12.91
C ASP A 102 -4.51 -9.06 -11.46
N GLY A 103 -5.23 -9.64 -10.50
CA GLY A 103 -4.88 -9.62 -9.07
C GLY A 103 -3.68 -10.51 -8.72
N GLY A 104 -3.30 -11.43 -9.62
CA GLY A 104 -2.04 -12.16 -9.56
C GLY A 104 -0.81 -11.39 -10.07
N ASN A 105 -0.94 -10.13 -10.49
CA ASN A 105 0.18 -9.36 -11.06
C ASN A 105 1.11 -8.80 -9.98
N GLU A 106 1.98 -9.66 -9.45
CA GLU A 106 2.96 -9.29 -8.41
C GLU A 106 3.86 -8.12 -8.80
N ALA A 107 4.25 -8.03 -10.08
CA ALA A 107 5.08 -6.94 -10.56
C ALA A 107 4.37 -5.57 -10.44
N ALA A 108 3.06 -5.52 -10.68
CA ALA A 108 2.26 -4.32 -10.48
C ALA A 108 2.15 -3.97 -8.99
N PHE A 109 1.84 -4.95 -8.13
CA PHE A 109 1.74 -4.74 -6.69
C PHE A 109 3.06 -4.32 -6.04
N LYS A 110 4.20 -4.80 -6.56
CA LYS A 110 5.53 -4.37 -6.09
C LYS A 110 5.84 -2.93 -6.48
N ARG A 111 5.42 -2.49 -7.68
CA ARG A 111 5.83 -1.18 -8.23
C ARG A 111 4.92 -0.04 -7.81
N TYR A 112 3.61 -0.27 -7.73
CA TYR A 112 2.61 0.78 -7.56
C TYR A 112 1.99 0.76 -6.16
N ALA A 113 1.43 1.90 -5.75
CA ALA A 113 0.75 2.04 -4.45
C ALA A 113 -0.41 1.03 -4.26
N GLY A 114 -1.08 0.68 -5.36
CA GLY A 114 -2.13 -0.33 -5.41
C GLY A 114 -2.48 -0.67 -6.85
N VAL A 115 -3.40 -1.62 -7.04
CA VAL A 115 -3.85 -2.11 -8.34
C VAL A 115 -5.37 -2.07 -8.38
N HIS A 116 -5.94 -1.45 -9.42
CA HIS A 116 -7.35 -1.57 -9.74
C HIS A 116 -7.58 -2.94 -10.37
N LEU A 117 -8.31 -3.80 -9.68
CA LEU A 117 -8.43 -5.21 -10.07
C LEU A 117 -9.26 -5.37 -11.33
N LYS A 118 -8.69 -6.08 -12.29
CA LYS A 118 -9.35 -6.45 -13.52
C LYS A 118 -10.54 -7.36 -13.27
N GLY A 119 -11.66 -7.08 -13.93
CA GLY A 119 -12.93 -7.76 -13.69
C GLY A 119 -13.83 -7.06 -12.67
N THR A 120 -13.39 -5.94 -12.10
CA THR A 120 -14.21 -5.05 -11.26
C THR A 120 -14.64 -3.80 -12.04
N GLY A 121 -15.63 -3.09 -11.49
CA GLY A 121 -16.24 -1.95 -12.17
C GLY A 121 -15.34 -0.71 -12.21
N SER A 122 -15.82 0.33 -12.88
CA SER A 122 -15.10 1.58 -13.08
C SER A 122 -15.86 2.82 -12.55
N PRO A 123 -15.16 3.93 -12.22
CA PRO A 123 -15.79 5.12 -11.62
C PRO A 123 -16.88 5.81 -12.46
N TRP A 124 -16.86 5.62 -13.78
CA TRP A 124 -17.82 6.19 -14.73
C TRP A 124 -19.08 5.36 -14.93
N GLU A 125 -19.12 4.14 -14.40
CA GLU A 125 -20.30 3.29 -14.46
C GLU A 125 -21.36 3.76 -13.47
N ARG A 126 -22.65 3.49 -13.75
CA ARG A 126 -23.74 3.92 -12.85
C ARG A 126 -23.78 3.11 -11.55
N GLU A 127 -23.52 1.82 -11.67
CA GLU A 127 -23.47 0.85 -10.58
C GLU A 127 -22.19 0.05 -10.74
N ALA A 128 -21.32 0.09 -9.72
CA ALA A 128 -19.98 -0.45 -9.80
C ALA A 128 -19.39 -0.71 -8.42
N ASN A 129 -18.41 -1.59 -8.39
CA ASN A 129 -17.42 -1.64 -7.32
C ASN A 129 -16.04 -1.49 -7.95
N VAL A 130 -15.43 -0.32 -7.78
CA VAL A 130 -14.06 -0.04 -8.19
C VAL A 130 -13.16 -0.64 -7.13
N TYR A 131 -12.55 -1.80 -7.40
CA TYR A 131 -11.79 -2.52 -6.39
C TYR A 131 -10.30 -2.24 -6.52
N ILE A 132 -9.70 -1.66 -5.49
CA ILE A 132 -8.28 -1.33 -5.46
C ILE A 132 -7.64 -2.04 -4.28
N ALA A 133 -6.66 -2.91 -4.57
CA ALA A 133 -5.91 -3.62 -3.55
C ALA A 133 -4.48 -3.08 -3.48
N GLY A 134 -3.87 -3.09 -2.30
CA GLY A 134 -2.48 -2.66 -2.11
C GLY A 134 -1.82 -3.35 -0.93
N HIS A 135 -0.49 -3.45 -0.96
CA HIS A 135 0.26 -4.02 0.16
C HIS A 135 0.17 -3.13 1.40
N ARG A 136 0.11 -3.77 2.57
CA ARG A 136 0.12 -3.09 3.85
C ARG A 136 1.50 -2.49 4.16
N LEU A 137 2.55 -3.29 3.96
CA LEU A 137 3.95 -2.87 4.10
C LEU A 137 4.59 -2.49 2.77
N GLY A 138 4.32 -3.26 1.72
CA GLY A 138 4.92 -3.08 0.39
C GLY A 138 6.43 -3.30 0.39
N TYR A 139 7.10 -2.79 -0.63
CA TYR A 139 8.53 -3.01 -0.87
C TYR A 139 9.30 -1.69 -0.75
N PRO A 140 10.30 -1.59 0.14
CA PRO A 140 11.13 -0.39 0.28
C PRO A 140 11.65 0.13 -1.07
N GLY A 141 11.61 1.45 -1.25
CA GLY A 141 12.07 2.10 -2.48
C GLY A 141 11.10 2.03 -3.67
N THR A 142 9.86 1.60 -3.45
CA THR A 142 8.79 1.59 -4.48
C THR A 142 7.57 2.38 -4.01
N ASP A 143 6.67 2.71 -4.93
CA ASP A 143 5.41 3.39 -4.56
C ASP A 143 4.51 2.50 -3.69
N SER A 144 4.74 1.18 -3.65
CA SER A 144 3.99 0.26 -2.78
C SER A 144 4.36 0.40 -1.31
N PHE A 145 5.53 0.97 -0.99
CA PHE A 145 6.05 0.99 0.37
C PHE A 145 5.17 1.83 1.30
N LEU A 146 4.57 1.15 2.28
CA LEU A 146 3.66 1.71 3.27
C LEU A 146 2.47 2.47 2.64
N ALA A 147 2.15 2.20 1.37
CA ALA A 147 1.12 2.91 0.64
C ALA A 147 -0.26 2.78 1.32
N PHE A 148 -0.63 1.55 1.69
CA PHE A 148 -1.87 1.25 2.39
C PHE A 148 -1.66 1.10 3.91
N TRP A 149 -0.55 1.61 4.46
CA TRP A 149 -0.23 1.56 5.90
C TRP A 149 -1.21 2.33 6.78
N ASP A 150 -1.89 3.34 6.24
CA ASP A 150 -2.83 4.15 7.01
C ASP A 150 -4.29 3.81 6.70
N LEU A 151 -4.56 2.70 5.98
CA LEU A 151 -5.93 2.34 5.58
C LEU A 151 -6.87 2.17 6.78
N ASN A 152 -6.40 1.57 7.87
CA ASN A 152 -7.12 1.37 9.14
C ASN A 152 -7.42 2.65 9.93
N LYS A 153 -7.03 3.81 9.41
CA LYS A 153 -7.33 5.11 10.00
C LYS A 153 -8.53 5.77 9.32
N LEU A 154 -9.01 5.20 8.21
CA LEU A 154 -10.17 5.75 7.53
C LEU A 154 -11.43 5.48 8.35
N GLU A 155 -12.27 6.50 8.44
CA GLU A 155 -13.52 6.48 9.20
C GLU A 155 -14.65 6.96 8.31
N ASP A 156 -15.89 6.70 8.74
CA ASP A 156 -17.08 7.16 8.04
C ASP A 156 -17.02 8.68 7.79
N GLY A 157 -17.29 9.09 6.54
CA GLY A 157 -17.21 10.48 6.12
C GLY A 157 -15.88 10.88 5.46
N ASP A 158 -14.81 10.10 5.61
CA ASP A 158 -13.54 10.40 4.95
C ASP A 158 -13.66 10.34 3.42
N ARG A 159 -12.85 11.16 2.74
CA ARG A 159 -12.92 11.30 1.27
C ARG A 159 -11.84 10.51 0.57
N ILE A 160 -12.24 9.83 -0.51
CA ILE A 160 -11.34 9.18 -1.47
C ILE A 160 -11.57 9.82 -2.82
N PHE A 161 -10.49 10.18 -3.51
CA PHE A 161 -10.56 10.78 -4.84
C PHE A 161 -9.95 9.83 -5.87
N LEU A 162 -10.70 9.55 -6.92
CA LEU A 162 -10.21 8.83 -8.09
C LEU A 162 -10.19 9.79 -9.27
N THR A 163 -9.12 9.78 -10.05
CA THR A 163 -9.04 10.51 -11.33
C THR A 163 -8.76 9.52 -12.43
N ASP A 164 -9.59 9.52 -13.48
CA ASP A 164 -9.38 8.64 -14.63
C ASP A 164 -8.33 9.18 -15.62
N ALA A 165 -7.98 8.37 -16.61
CA ALA A 165 -6.98 8.74 -17.61
C ALA A 165 -7.40 9.92 -18.52
N ALA A 166 -8.69 10.29 -18.55
CA ALA A 166 -9.17 11.49 -19.24
C ALA A 166 -9.13 12.74 -18.34
N GLY A 167 -8.67 12.60 -17.09
CA GLY A 167 -8.57 13.69 -16.13
C GLY A 167 -9.87 13.96 -15.36
N LYS A 168 -10.92 13.16 -15.55
CA LYS A 168 -12.17 13.33 -14.80
C LYS A 168 -11.99 12.80 -13.38
N ARG A 169 -12.35 13.64 -12.41
CA ARG A 169 -12.27 13.35 -10.97
C ARG A 169 -13.61 12.88 -10.44
N TYR A 170 -13.55 11.88 -9.57
CA TYR A 170 -14.67 11.26 -8.86
C TYR A 170 -14.39 11.35 -7.36
N VAL A 171 -15.42 11.66 -6.58
CA VAL A 171 -15.33 11.79 -5.12
C VAL A 171 -16.14 10.69 -4.49
N TYR A 172 -15.53 9.98 -3.54
CA TYR A 172 -16.18 8.97 -2.73
C TYR A 172 -16.11 9.36 -1.27
N ARG A 173 -17.10 8.92 -0.50
CA ARG A 173 -17.19 9.10 0.95
C ARG A 173 -17.27 7.75 1.65
N VAL A 174 -16.34 7.49 2.56
CA VAL A 174 -16.27 6.25 3.35
C VAL A 174 -17.56 6.08 4.15
N PHE A 175 -18.06 4.84 4.16
CA PHE A 175 -19.27 4.46 4.92
C PHE A 175 -19.13 3.16 5.71
N ARG A 176 -18.01 2.44 5.58
CA ARG A 176 -17.65 1.32 6.46
C ARG A 176 -16.20 0.88 6.31
N GLU A 177 -15.67 0.34 7.41
CA GLU A 177 -14.44 -0.44 7.50
C GLU A 177 -14.74 -1.79 8.17
N PHE A 178 -14.16 -2.89 7.67
CA PHE A 178 -14.35 -4.22 8.26
C PHE A 178 -13.25 -5.21 7.82
N VAL A 179 -13.12 -6.33 8.55
CA VAL A 179 -12.10 -7.35 8.31
C VAL A 179 -12.73 -8.66 7.80
N VAL A 180 -12.21 -9.20 6.70
CA VAL A 180 -12.70 -10.44 6.07
C VAL A 180 -11.60 -11.49 5.93
N GLU A 181 -12.00 -12.71 5.61
CA GLU A 181 -11.08 -13.75 5.16
C GLU A 181 -10.51 -13.43 3.78
N PRO A 182 -9.27 -13.84 3.46
CA PRO A 182 -8.67 -13.62 2.13
C PRO A 182 -9.50 -14.17 0.98
N THR A 183 -10.26 -15.24 1.23
CA THR A 183 -11.08 -15.95 0.24
C THR A 183 -12.49 -15.36 0.08
N GLN A 184 -12.82 -14.27 0.78
CA GLN A 184 -14.15 -13.68 0.74
C GLN A 184 -14.41 -12.97 -0.60
N VAL A 185 -14.82 -13.73 -1.62
CA VAL A 185 -15.08 -13.22 -2.97
C VAL A 185 -16.18 -12.15 -3.01
N SER A 186 -17.15 -12.21 -2.09
CA SER A 186 -18.32 -11.33 -2.12
C SER A 186 -17.99 -9.83 -2.03
N VAL A 187 -16.85 -9.45 -1.43
CA VAL A 187 -16.47 -8.03 -1.29
C VAL A 187 -16.09 -7.38 -2.61
N THR A 188 -15.76 -8.14 -3.66
CA THR A 188 -15.43 -7.60 -4.99
C THR A 188 -16.66 -7.27 -5.83
N ARG A 189 -17.85 -7.70 -5.41
CA ARG A 189 -19.09 -7.51 -6.16
C ARG A 189 -19.63 -6.09 -5.99
N PRO A 190 -20.34 -5.54 -6.99
CA PRO A 190 -21.10 -4.31 -6.83
C PRO A 190 -22.19 -4.45 -5.77
N LEU A 191 -22.55 -3.33 -5.15
CA LEU A 191 -23.74 -3.22 -4.33
C LEU A 191 -24.87 -2.66 -5.20
N GLN A 192 -26.04 -3.29 -5.14
CA GLN A 192 -27.17 -2.95 -6.00
C GLN A 192 -27.50 -1.46 -5.93
N GLY A 193 -27.59 -0.81 -7.10
CA GLY A 193 -27.91 0.60 -7.24
C GLY A 193 -26.81 1.58 -6.81
N ARG A 194 -25.62 1.10 -6.43
CA ARG A 194 -24.55 1.93 -5.87
C ARG A 194 -23.30 1.90 -6.74
N ASN A 195 -22.62 3.04 -6.82
CA ASN A 195 -21.24 3.10 -7.29
C ASN A 195 -20.33 3.28 -6.08
N ILE A 196 -19.53 2.27 -5.80
CA ILE A 196 -18.60 2.26 -4.67
C ILE A 196 -17.17 2.07 -5.12
N VAL A 197 -16.23 2.50 -4.29
CA VAL A 197 -14.84 2.06 -4.30
C VAL A 197 -14.61 1.18 -3.08
N THR A 198 -13.93 0.06 -3.28
CA THR A 198 -13.45 -0.80 -2.21
C THR A 198 -11.93 -0.78 -2.19
N LEU A 199 -11.35 -0.47 -1.04
CA LEU A 199 -9.92 -0.52 -0.79
C LEU A 199 -9.61 -1.76 0.07
N GLN A 200 -8.60 -2.54 -0.35
CA GLN A 200 -8.16 -3.74 0.37
C GLN A 200 -6.68 -3.67 0.73
N THR A 201 -6.35 -4.11 1.95
CA THR A 201 -4.98 -4.47 2.34
C THR A 201 -4.94 -5.65 3.32
N CYS A 202 -3.77 -6.18 3.63
CA CYS A 202 -3.60 -7.22 4.65
C CYS A 202 -3.67 -6.63 6.07
N THR A 203 -4.19 -7.39 7.03
CA THR A 203 -4.06 -7.04 8.45
C THR A 203 -2.65 -7.31 8.97
N LEU A 204 -2.36 -6.83 10.18
CA LEU A 204 -1.11 -7.11 10.92
C LEU A 204 -1.45 -7.83 12.23
N PRO A 205 -0.50 -8.56 12.85
CA PRO A 205 0.89 -8.75 12.42
C PRO A 205 1.10 -9.91 11.43
N ASP A 206 0.12 -10.79 11.24
CA ASP A 206 0.28 -12.09 10.56
C ASP A 206 -0.17 -12.12 9.10
N TYR A 207 -0.75 -11.04 8.58
CA TYR A 207 -1.29 -10.92 7.22
C TYR A 207 -2.40 -11.92 6.86
N SER A 208 -2.98 -12.59 7.85
CA SER A 208 -3.93 -13.70 7.67
C SER A 208 -5.30 -13.23 7.18
N ARG A 209 -5.67 -11.97 7.45
CA ARG A 209 -6.97 -11.39 7.09
C ARG A 209 -6.82 -10.21 6.14
N ARG A 210 -7.95 -9.73 5.63
CA ARG A 210 -8.01 -8.54 4.75
C ARG A 210 -8.81 -7.44 5.42
N LEU A 211 -8.19 -6.28 5.55
CA LEU A 211 -8.86 -5.04 5.92
C LEU A 211 -9.50 -4.43 4.68
N ILE A 212 -10.79 -4.12 4.79
CA ILE A 212 -11.63 -3.58 3.72
C ILE A 212 -12.19 -2.24 4.15
N VAL A 213 -12.01 -1.22 3.32
CA VAL A 213 -12.70 0.06 3.43
C VAL A 213 -13.58 0.25 2.21
N GLN A 214 -14.84 0.64 2.42
CA GLN A 214 -15.75 0.96 1.33
C GLN A 214 -16.26 2.39 1.42
N ALA A 215 -16.33 3.02 0.25
CA ALA A 215 -16.80 4.38 0.09
C ALA A 215 -17.75 4.47 -1.10
N GLU A 216 -18.76 5.31 -1.00
CA GLU A 216 -19.76 5.51 -2.04
C GLU A 216 -19.53 6.82 -2.78
N LYS A 217 -19.75 6.81 -4.09
CA LYS A 217 -19.57 7.97 -4.95
C LYS A 217 -20.56 9.06 -4.58
N VAL A 218 -20.06 10.28 -4.43
CA VAL A 218 -20.84 11.49 -4.12
C VAL A 218 -20.68 12.61 -5.16
N ALA A 219 -19.69 12.51 -6.06
CA ALA A 219 -19.51 13.39 -7.22
C ALA A 219 -18.73 12.68 -8.34
#